data_AF-W2S550-F1
#
_entry.id   AF-W2S550-F1
#
_cell.length_a   1.000
_cell.length_b   1.000
_cell.length_c   1.000
_cell.angle_alpha   90.00
_cell.angle_beta   90.00
_cell.angle_gamma   90.00
#
_symmetry.space_group_name_H-M   'P 1'
#
loop_
_entity.id
_entity.type
_entity.pdbx_description
1 polymer ?
#
loop_
_entity_poly.entity_id
_entity_poly.type
_entity_poly.pdbx_seq_one_letter_code
_entity_poly.pdbx_strand_id
1 'polypeptide(L)'
;MATTTAYILSLIRLSTGAAFLAAPSFTAATFLVPQATAPAAIIATRLAGSRELVVGELLWYALRKHSQHAAAAPAVETADRKPLIPSDGGKKKNEEGNAEVCQVESGSLVGYALLAGVAIDAIDVVSCLVCFLQGDLPLQAALLCGGAGGLALGMGAYGYMAGPWKIRG
;
A
#
# COMPACT_ATOMS: atom_id res chain seq x y z
N MET A 1 3.43 -2.57 -15.94
CA MET A 1 4.13 -1.41 -15.34
C MET A 1 3.53 -1.01 -13.99
N ALA A 2 2.21 -0.85 -13.87
CA ALA A 2 1.56 -0.48 -12.61
C ALA A 2 1.92 -1.38 -11.41
N THR A 3 2.02 -2.70 -11.61
CA THR A 3 2.39 -3.65 -10.54
C THR A 3 3.80 -3.37 -10.02
N THR A 4 4.74 -3.11 -10.92
CA THR A 4 6.12 -2.73 -10.56
C THR A 4 6.13 -1.43 -9.77
N THR A 5 5.36 -0.42 -10.19
CA THR A 5 5.21 0.84 -9.44
C THR A 5 4.67 0.59 -8.03
N ALA A 6 3.66 -0.25 -7.87
CA ALA A 6 3.09 -0.57 -6.57
C ALA A 6 4.08 -1.34 -5.67
N TYR A 7 4.90 -2.24 -6.22
CA TYR A 7 5.98 -2.90 -5.49
C TYR A 7 7.09 -1.94 -5.07
N ILE A 8 7.50 -1.02 -5.94
CA ILE A 8 8.49 0.01 -5.59
C ILE A 8 7.94 0.89 -4.47
N LEU A 9 6.67 1.31 -4.58
CA LEU A 9 6.03 2.16 -3.58
C LEU A 9 5.92 1.44 -2.22
N SER A 10 5.57 0.16 -2.18
CA SER A 10 5.52 -0.59 -0.92
C SER A 10 6.89 -0.74 -0.27
N LEU A 11 7.95 -1.01 -1.05
CA LEU A 11 9.32 -1.10 -0.53
C LEU A 11 9.84 0.24 0.00
N ILE A 12 9.58 1.33 -0.73
CA ILE A 12 9.92 2.68 -0.27
C ILE A 12 9.24 2.94 1.06
N ARG A 13 7.92 2.73 1.16
CA ARG A 13 7.15 2.93 2.39
C ARG A 13 7.65 2.10 3.57
N LEU A 14 7.89 0.80 3.36
CA LEU A 14 8.43 -0.08 4.38
C LEU A 14 9.80 0.40 4.88
N SER A 15 10.71 0.74 3.96
CA SER A 15 12.05 1.20 4.32
C SER A 15 12.04 2.57 5.01
N THR A 16 11.23 3.52 4.54
CA THR A 16 11.04 4.83 5.17
C THR A 16 10.41 4.68 6.55
N GLY A 17 9.36 3.89 6.68
CA GLY A 17 8.70 3.61 7.95
C GLY A 17 9.65 2.98 8.98
N ALA A 18 10.44 2.00 8.55
CA ALA A 18 11.46 1.36 9.37
C ALA A 18 12.54 2.37 9.80
N ALA A 19 13.03 3.23 8.90
CA ALA A 19 14.01 4.26 9.24
C ALA A 19 13.50 5.25 10.28
N PHE A 20 12.24 5.67 10.17
CA PHE A 20 11.59 6.61 11.09
C PHE A 20 11.41 6.01 12.49
N LEU A 21 11.17 4.70 12.58
CA LEU A 21 11.07 3.98 13.85
C LEU A 21 12.44 3.70 14.47
N ALA A 22 13.41 3.27 13.67
CA ALA A 22 14.75 2.89 14.13
C ALA A 22 15.60 4.09 14.55
N ALA A 23 15.54 5.19 13.80
CA ALA A 23 16.37 6.37 14.02
C ALA A 23 15.56 7.67 13.91
N PRO A 24 14.58 7.91 14.82
CA PRO A 24 13.64 9.04 14.71
C PRO A 24 14.31 10.41 14.77
N SER A 25 15.37 10.57 15.57
CA SER A 25 16.10 11.84 15.66
C SER A 25 16.94 12.11 14.39
N PHE A 26 17.58 11.08 13.85
CA PHE A 26 18.34 11.18 12.61
C PHE A 26 17.44 11.48 11.40
N THR A 27 16.31 10.80 11.31
CA THR A 27 15.34 11.03 10.24
C THR A 27 14.71 12.42 10.37
N ALA A 28 14.27 12.83 11.55
CA ALA A 28 13.82 14.20 11.79
C ALA A 28 14.88 15.25 11.37
N ALA A 29 16.16 15.02 11.69
CA ALA A 29 17.24 15.90 11.26
C ALA A 29 17.44 15.91 9.74
N THR A 30 17.37 14.75 9.09
CA THR A 30 17.45 14.61 7.63
C THR A 30 16.35 15.39 6.92
N PHE A 31 15.15 15.39 7.49
CA PHE A 31 14.00 16.13 6.98
C PHE A 31 13.95 17.60 7.45
N LEU A 32 15.03 18.10 8.07
CA LEU A 32 15.15 19.47 8.56
C LEU A 32 14.00 19.87 9.51
N VAL A 33 13.48 18.90 10.28
CA VAL A 33 12.43 19.15 11.27
C VAL A 33 13.02 20.02 12.39
N PRO A 34 12.39 21.16 12.73
CA PRO A 34 12.82 21.98 13.85
C PRO A 34 12.88 21.16 15.13
N GLN A 35 13.93 21.36 15.93
CA GLN A 35 14.12 20.64 17.19
C GLN A 35 14.03 19.11 17.04
N ALA A 36 14.78 18.53 16.09
CA ALA A 36 14.77 17.09 15.80
C ALA A 36 14.97 16.15 17.02
N THR A 37 15.54 16.64 18.12
CA THR A 37 15.73 15.90 19.37
C THR A 37 14.65 16.16 20.42
N ALA A 38 13.72 17.08 20.17
CA ALA A 38 12.61 17.34 21.07
C ALA A 38 11.67 16.11 21.13
N PRO A 39 11.08 15.81 22.31
CA PRO A 39 10.18 14.67 22.46
C PRO A 39 9.01 14.69 21.48
N ALA A 40 8.45 15.86 21.19
CA ALA A 40 7.35 16.01 20.23
C ALA A 40 7.76 15.60 18.80
N ALA A 41 8.95 16.01 18.35
CA ALA A 41 9.48 15.62 17.04
C ALA A 41 9.72 14.10 16.97
N ILE A 42 10.28 13.50 18.02
CA ILE A 42 10.51 12.05 18.09
C ILE A 42 9.19 11.27 18.02
N ILE A 43 8.16 11.71 18.75
CA ILE A 43 6.83 11.08 18.73
C ILE A 43 6.20 11.22 17.34
N ALA A 44 6.23 12.41 16.74
CA ALA A 44 5.70 12.66 15.41
C ALA A 44 6.39 11.79 14.35
N THR A 45 7.72 11.70 14.38
CA THR A 45 8.49 10.85 13.47
C THR A 45 8.14 9.37 13.64
N ARG A 46 7.98 8.89 14.87
CA ARG A 46 7.57 7.49 15.10
C ARG A 46 6.15 7.20 14.63
N LEU A 47 5.21 8.14 14.83
CA LEU A 47 3.84 8.00 14.33
C LEU A 47 3.83 7.95 12.80
N ALA A 48 4.52 8.88 12.14
CA ALA A 48 4.71 8.86 10.69
C ALA A 48 5.34 7.54 10.22
N GLY A 49 6.39 7.09 10.91
CA GLY A 49 7.05 5.82 10.60
C GLY A 49 6.14 4.59 10.72
N SER A 50 5.33 4.52 11.78
CA SER A 50 4.38 3.42 11.98
C SER A 50 3.31 3.35 10.89
N ARG A 51 2.82 4.51 10.45
CA ARG A 51 1.84 4.62 9.36
C ARG A 51 2.44 4.16 8.03
N GLU A 52 3.63 4.64 7.68
CA GLU A 52 4.32 4.23 6.46
C GLU A 52 4.60 2.72 6.45
N LEU A 53 4.99 2.15 7.59
CA LEU A 53 5.21 0.72 7.73
C LEU A 53 3.91 -0.08 7.51
N VAL A 54 2.81 0.33 8.14
CA VAL A 54 1.50 -0.36 8.01
C VAL A 54 0.96 -0.28 6.58
N VAL A 55 1.02 0.90 5.95
CA VAL A 55 0.56 1.08 4.56
C VAL A 55 1.46 0.31 3.60
N GLY A 56 2.78 0.36 3.80
CA GLY A 56 3.75 -0.39 3.00
C GLY A 56 3.52 -1.89 3.09
N GLU A 57 3.33 -2.42 4.30
CA GLU A 57 3.05 -3.85 4.53
C GLU A 57 1.69 -4.26 3.96
N LEU A 58 0.64 -3.46 4.14
CA LEU A 58 -0.68 -3.72 3.58
C LEU A 58 -0.63 -3.80 2.05
N LEU A 59 0.08 -2.87 1.41
CA LEU A 59 0.26 -2.85 -0.03
C LEU A 59 1.10 -4.04 -0.50
N TRP A 60 2.19 -4.36 0.20
CA TRP A 60 3.02 -5.53 -0.08
C TRP A 60 2.22 -6.84 0.02
N TYR A 61 1.44 -7.00 1.08
CA TYR A 61 0.57 -8.15 1.31
C TYR A 61 -0.47 -8.30 0.19
N ALA A 62 -1.16 -7.21 -0.17
CA ALA A 62 -2.16 -7.21 -1.24
C ALA A 62 -1.53 -7.61 -2.60
N LEU A 63 -0.35 -7.08 -2.92
CA LEU A 63 0.39 -7.42 -4.14
C LEU A 63 0.86 -8.88 -4.15
N ARG A 64 1.36 -9.40 -3.03
CA ARG A 64 1.80 -10.79 -2.92
C ARG A 64 0.65 -11.76 -3.13
N LYS A 65 -0.50 -11.48 -2.50
CA LYS A 65 -1.72 -12.29 -2.65
C LYS A 65 -2.24 -12.25 -4.08
N HIS A 66 -2.29 -11.07 -4.71
CA HIS A 66 -2.67 -10.92 -6.11
C HIS A 66 -1.77 -11.75 -7.04
N SER A 67 -0.45 -11.71 -6.84
CA SER A 67 0.52 -12.48 -7.63
C SER A 67 0.38 -13.99 -7.45
N GLN A 68 0.07 -14.47 -6.24
CA GLN A 68 -0.17 -15.89 -5.98
C GLN A 68 -1.45 -16.41 -6.67
N HIS A 69 -2.53 -15.64 -6.65
CA HIS A 69 -3.75 -16.01 -7.37
C HIS A 69 -3.56 -16.01 -8.89
N ALA A 70 -2.77 -15.08 -9.42
CA ALA A 70 -2.44 -15.07 -10.85
C ALA A 70 -1.60 -16.29 -11.26
N ALA A 71 -0.69 -16.76 -10.41
CA ALA A 71 0.14 -17.94 -10.69
C ALA A 71 -0.61 -19.27 -10.48
N ALA A 72 -1.61 -19.30 -9.59
CA ALA A 72 -2.40 -20.49 -9.28
C ALA A 72 -3.60 -20.71 -10.21
N ALA A 73 -3.93 -19.76 -11.10
CA ALA A 73 -4.91 -19.97 -12.15
C ALA A 73 -4.38 -21.10 -13.06
N PRO A 74 -4.98 -22.31 -13.01
CA PRO A 74 -4.50 -23.39 -13.85
C PRO A 74 -4.62 -22.92 -15.29
N ALA A 75 -3.62 -23.24 -16.10
CA ALA A 75 -3.80 -23.34 -17.53
C ALA A 75 -4.92 -24.36 -17.71
N VAL A 76 -6.18 -23.89 -17.77
CA VAL A 76 -7.26 -24.62 -18.40
C VAL A 76 -6.89 -24.60 -19.87
N GLU A 77 -5.93 -25.45 -20.18
CA GLU A 77 -5.76 -26.07 -21.46
C GLU A 77 -7.17 -26.44 -21.88
N THR A 78 -7.63 -25.81 -22.96
CA THR A 78 -8.83 -26.17 -23.70
C THR A 78 -8.62 -27.55 -24.29
N ALA A 79 -8.47 -28.56 -23.43
CA ALA A 79 -8.55 -29.96 -23.77
C ALA A 79 -10.04 -30.24 -23.99
N ASP A 80 -10.47 -29.98 -25.22
CA ASP A 80 -11.45 -30.76 -25.98
C ASP A 80 -12.36 -31.65 -25.12
N ARG A 81 -13.37 -31.05 -24.47
CA ARG A 81 -14.40 -31.80 -23.76
C ARG A 81 -15.39 -32.37 -24.77
N LYS A 82 -15.15 -33.62 -25.18
CA LYS A 82 -16.20 -34.50 -25.67
C LYS A 82 -17.12 -34.88 -24.49
N PRO A 83 -18.45 -34.71 -24.59
CA PRO A 83 -19.35 -35.06 -23.50
C PRO A 83 -19.66 -36.56 -23.54
N LEU A 84 -19.33 -37.28 -22.48
CA LEU A 84 -19.81 -38.66 -22.28
C LEU A 84 -20.38 -38.82 -20.86
N ILE A 85 -21.69 -38.58 -20.77
CA ILE A 85 -22.72 -39.31 -20.00
C ILE A 85 -22.58 -39.40 -18.46
N PRO A 86 -23.70 -39.26 -17.70
CA PRO A 86 -23.66 -39.09 -16.25
C PRO A 86 -23.56 -40.44 -15.53
N SER A 87 -22.78 -40.49 -14.45
CA SER A 87 -22.78 -41.60 -13.50
C SER A 87 -23.25 -41.12 -12.14
N ASP A 88 -24.28 -41.83 -11.68
CA ASP A 88 -25.17 -41.57 -10.57
C ASP A 88 -24.58 -42.07 -9.23
N GLY A 89 -25.06 -41.49 -8.14
CA GLY A 89 -25.08 -42.14 -6.82
C GLY A 89 -23.77 -42.19 -6.00
N GLY A 90 -23.53 -41.15 -5.19
CA GLY A 90 -22.44 -41.19 -4.20
C GLY A 90 -22.59 -40.18 -3.06
N LYS A 91 -23.65 -40.31 -2.24
CA LYS A 91 -23.84 -39.56 -0.99
C LYS A 91 -22.67 -39.79 -0.02
N LYS A 92 -21.88 -38.76 0.27
CA LYS A 92 -21.12 -38.64 1.53
C LYS A 92 -21.39 -37.28 2.18
N LYS A 93 -21.83 -37.36 3.43
CA LYS A 93 -22.18 -36.26 4.33
C LYS A 93 -20.92 -35.68 4.99
N ASN A 94 -20.83 -34.36 4.94
CA ASN A 94 -20.54 -33.37 5.99
C ASN A 94 -19.34 -33.57 6.92
N GLU A 95 -18.39 -32.63 6.84
CA GLU A 95 -18.15 -31.65 7.92
C GLU A 95 -17.42 -30.43 7.33
N GLU A 96 -18.21 -29.64 6.61
CA GLU A 96 -17.88 -28.29 6.18
C GLU A 96 -17.92 -27.35 7.39
N GLY A 97 -16.79 -27.25 8.09
CA GLY A 97 -16.36 -25.99 8.69
C GLY A 97 -15.79 -25.10 7.59
N ASN A 98 -16.56 -24.87 6.52
CA ASN A 98 -16.17 -24.02 5.42
C ASN A 98 -16.30 -22.58 5.94
N ALA A 99 -15.25 -22.11 6.60
CA ALA A 99 -15.04 -20.68 6.71
C ALA A 99 -15.06 -20.19 5.27
N GLU A 100 -16.20 -19.62 4.88
CA GLU A 100 -16.38 -18.87 3.66
C GLU A 100 -15.40 -17.71 3.80
N VAL A 101 -14.14 -17.99 3.47
CA VAL A 101 -13.10 -17.00 3.31
C VAL A 101 -13.63 -16.21 2.14
N CYS A 102 -14.37 -15.16 2.48
CA CYS A 102 -14.89 -14.17 1.56
C CYS A 102 -13.73 -13.91 0.61
N GLN A 103 -13.85 -14.41 -0.62
CA GLN A 103 -12.87 -14.19 -1.66
C GLN A 103 -13.02 -12.72 -2.04
N VAL A 104 -12.54 -11.85 -1.15
CA VAL A 104 -12.36 -10.45 -1.42
C VAL A 104 -11.50 -10.42 -2.67
N GLU A 105 -12.12 -9.94 -3.75
CA GLU A 105 -11.54 -9.90 -5.07
C GLU A 105 -10.15 -9.26 -4.95
N SER A 106 -9.08 -10.05 -5.13
CA SER A 106 -7.73 -9.62 -4.72
C SER A 106 -7.28 -8.34 -5.43
N GLY A 107 -7.87 -8.02 -6.58
CA GLY A 107 -7.71 -6.73 -7.25
C GLY A 107 -8.23 -5.57 -6.40
N SER A 108 -9.43 -5.67 -5.82
CA SER A 108 -10.01 -4.62 -4.99
C SER A 108 -9.12 -4.25 -3.79
N LEU A 109 -8.48 -5.23 -3.15
CA LEU A 109 -7.56 -5.01 -2.02
C LEU A 109 -6.34 -4.16 -2.40
N VAL A 110 -5.73 -4.42 -3.55
CA VAL A 110 -4.59 -3.62 -4.05
C VAL A 110 -5.05 -2.18 -4.33
N GLY A 111 -6.23 -2.03 -4.93
CA GLY A 111 -6.84 -0.73 -5.18
C GLY A 111 -7.08 0.06 -3.89
N TYR A 112 -7.66 -0.55 -2.86
CA TYR A 112 -7.88 0.08 -1.55
C TYR A 112 -6.57 0.44 -0.84
N ALA A 113 -5.56 -0.44 -0.87
CA ALA A 113 -4.27 -0.17 -0.26
C ALA A 113 -3.55 1.01 -0.93
N LEU A 114 -3.58 1.08 -2.27
CA LEU A 114 -3.04 2.21 -3.01
C LEU A 114 -3.80 3.51 -2.73
N LEU A 115 -5.14 3.46 -2.71
CA LEU A 115 -5.96 4.63 -2.43
C LEU A 115 -5.71 5.16 -1.01
N ALA A 116 -5.58 4.27 -0.03
CA ALA A 116 -5.22 4.64 1.34
C ALA A 116 -3.86 5.34 1.39
N GLY A 117 -2.85 4.79 0.69
CA GLY A 117 -1.54 5.43 0.57
C GLY A 117 -1.59 6.81 -0.10
N VAL A 118 -2.33 6.96 -1.19
CA VAL A 118 -2.51 8.25 -1.89
C VAL A 118 -3.21 9.28 -1.01
N ALA A 119 -4.28 8.89 -0.30
CA ALA A 119 -4.98 9.77 0.62
C ALA A 119 -4.05 10.24 1.75
N ILE A 120 -3.19 9.35 2.23
CA ILE A 120 -2.18 9.62 3.23
C ILE A 120 -1.16 10.66 2.73
N ASP A 121 -0.57 10.45 1.55
CA ASP A 121 0.38 11.40 0.98
C ASP A 121 -0.27 12.77 0.72
N ALA A 122 -1.54 12.80 0.31
CA ALA A 122 -2.27 14.03 0.07
C ALA A 122 -2.40 14.86 1.36
N ILE A 123 -2.76 14.20 2.46
CA ILE A 123 -2.84 14.84 3.79
C ILE A 123 -1.47 15.40 4.18
N ASP A 124 -0.38 14.67 3.93
CA ASP A 124 0.96 15.08 4.33
C ASP A 124 1.46 16.29 3.52
N VAL A 125 1.23 16.28 2.20
CA VAL A 125 1.57 17.41 1.32
C VAL A 125 0.77 18.66 1.71
N VAL A 126 -0.54 18.51 1.94
CA VAL A 126 -1.39 19.63 2.37
C VAL A 126 -0.95 20.14 3.74
N SER A 127 -0.64 19.25 4.68
CA SER A 127 -0.17 19.64 6.01
C SER A 127 1.16 20.39 5.94
N CYS A 128 2.12 19.92 5.14
CA CYS A 128 3.39 20.61 4.90
C CYS A 128 3.18 22.00 4.29
N LEU A 129 2.25 22.12 3.34
CA LEU A 129 1.91 23.40 2.72
C LEU A 129 1.30 24.37 3.74
N VAL A 130 0.36 23.92 4.58
CA VAL A 130 -0.24 24.74 5.63
C VAL A 130 0.81 25.22 6.62
N CYS A 131 1.69 24.35 7.12
CA CYS A 131 2.76 24.72 8.04
C CYS A 131 3.76 25.71 7.40
N PHE A 132 4.05 25.56 6.11
CA PHE A 132 4.88 26.51 5.38
C PHE A 132 4.21 27.89 5.28
N LEU A 133 2.93 27.95 4.94
CA LEU A 133 2.17 29.20 4.84
C LEU A 133 2.02 29.91 6.20
N GLN A 134 2.02 29.16 7.30
CA GLN A 134 2.00 29.70 8.66
C GLN A 134 3.37 30.20 9.14
N GLY A 135 4.46 29.85 8.45
CA GLY A 135 5.83 30.18 8.84
C GLY A 135 6.44 29.22 9.87
N ASP A 136 5.73 28.13 10.22
CA ASP A 136 6.20 27.13 11.18
C ASP A 136 7.24 26.16 10.56
N LEU A 137 7.28 26.10 9.23
CA LEU A 137 8.19 25.21 8.49
C LEU A 137 9.08 25.99 7.52
N PRO A 138 10.42 25.85 7.58
CA PRO A 138 11.30 26.52 6.63
C PRO A 138 11.11 25.96 5.22
N LEU A 139 11.30 26.80 4.20
CA LEU A 139 11.11 26.44 2.78
C LEU A 139 11.86 25.16 2.39
N GLN A 140 13.07 24.96 2.91
CA GLN A 140 13.89 23.77 2.63
C GLN A 140 13.24 22.48 3.16
N ALA A 141 12.71 22.51 4.39
CA ALA A 141 11.98 21.38 4.97
C ALA A 141 10.64 21.15 4.25
N ALA A 142 9.93 22.22 3.90
CA ALA A 142 8.69 22.14 3.13
C ALA A 142 8.91 21.52 1.75
N LEU A 143 9.96 21.92 1.04
CA LEU A 143 10.33 21.35 -0.25
C LEU A 143 10.78 19.89 -0.13
N LEU A 144 11.55 19.55 0.90
CA LEU A 144 12.06 18.19 1.08
C LEU A 144 10.92 17.23 1.47
N CYS A 145 10.16 17.54 2.53
CA CYS A 145 9.05 16.72 3.00
C CYS A 145 7.89 16.72 2.01
N GLY A 146 7.44 17.90 1.58
CA GLY A 146 6.34 18.06 0.64
C GLY A 146 6.67 17.56 -0.77
N GLY A 147 7.93 17.70 -1.20
CA GLY A 147 8.39 17.16 -2.48
C GLY A 147 8.44 15.63 -2.49
N ALA A 148 8.97 15.02 -1.43
CA ALA A 148 8.95 13.56 -1.27
C ALA A 148 7.52 13.02 -1.23
N GLY A 149 6.64 13.65 -0.43
CA GLY A 149 5.21 13.31 -0.38
C GLY A 149 4.52 13.50 -1.73
N GLY A 150 4.83 14.57 -2.46
CA GLY A 150 4.27 14.83 -3.79
C GLY A 150 4.69 13.78 -4.83
N LEU A 151 5.94 13.31 -4.79
CA LEU A 151 6.40 12.21 -5.64
C LEU A 151 5.69 10.89 -5.28
N ALA A 152 5.58 10.55 -3.99
CA ALA A 152 4.87 9.36 -3.53
C ALA A 152 3.39 9.39 -3.95
N LEU A 153 2.74 10.54 -3.80
CA LEU A 153 1.37 10.79 -4.24
C LEU A 153 1.23 10.58 -5.76
N GLY A 154 2.12 11.16 -6.55
CA GLY A 154 2.13 11.02 -8.01
C GLY A 154 2.31 9.56 -8.44
N MET A 155 3.26 8.84 -7.83
CA MET A 155 3.49 7.42 -8.10
C MET A 155 2.29 6.56 -7.68
N GLY A 156 1.69 6.82 -6.52
CA GLY A 156 0.51 6.11 -6.03
C GLY A 156 -0.70 6.34 -6.94
N ALA A 157 -0.96 7.59 -7.33
CA ALA A 157 -2.03 7.96 -8.25
C ALA A 157 -1.84 7.33 -9.63
N TYR A 158 -0.60 7.35 -10.16
CA TYR A 158 -0.26 6.66 -11.40
C TYR A 158 -0.49 5.14 -11.30
N GLY A 159 0.01 4.51 -10.23
CA GLY A 159 -0.18 3.08 -9.97
C GLY A 159 -1.66 2.68 -9.85
N TYR A 160 -2.48 3.54 -9.25
CA TYR A 160 -3.93 3.35 -9.17
C TYR A 160 -4.61 3.48 -10.54
N MET A 161 -4.30 4.53 -11.31
CA MET A 161 -4.94 4.79 -12.60
C MET A 161 -4.52 3.80 -13.70
N ALA A 162 -3.26 3.39 -13.72
CA ALA A 162 -2.71 2.47 -14.72
C ALA A 162 -2.92 0.98 -14.37
N GLY A 163 -3.43 0.68 -13.18
CA GLY A 163 -3.60 -0.67 -12.67
C GLY A 163 -4.92 -1.33 -13.06
N PRO A 164 -4.97 -2.67 -13.23
CA PRO A 164 -6.21 -3.41 -13.47
C PRO A 164 -7.14 -3.49 -12.25
N TRP A 165 -6.70 -3.03 -11.08
CA TRP A 165 -7.44 -3.04 -9.79
C TRP A 165 -8.33 -1.80 -9.58
N LYS A 166 -8.74 -1.14 -10.67
CA LYS A 166 -9.61 0.02 -10.55
C LYS A 166 -10.98 -0.42 -10.02
N ILE A 167 -11.36 0.12 -8.88
CA ILE A 167 -12.66 -0.17 -8.25
C ILE A 167 -13.74 0.36 -9.20
N ARG A 168 -14.52 -0.55 -9.81
CA ARG A 168 -15.71 -0.18 -10.57
C ARG A 168 -16.80 0.14 -9.54
N GLY A 169 -17.06 1.43 -9.35
CA GLY A 169 -18.20 1.92 -8.58
C GLY A 169 -19.52 1.73 -9.32
#